data_AF-A0A5J4TUH4-F1
#
_entry.id   AF-A0A5J4TUH4-F1
#
_cell.length_a   1.000
_cell.length_b   1.000
_cell.length_c   1.000
_cell.angle_alpha   90.00
_cell.angle_beta   90.00
_cell.angle_gamma   90.00
#
_symmetry.space_group_name_H-M   'P 1'
#
loop_
_entity.id
_entity.type
_entity.pdbx_description
1 polymer ?
#
loop_
_entity_poly.entity_id
_entity_poly.type
_entity_poly.pdbx_seq_one_letter_code
_entity_poly.pdbx_strand_id
1 'polypeptide(L)'
;QGFQEKEINGFALKQMMKKLQYATRKKRKEEPMYKLDILLRYTQGKFGYIEQLGEQEHNGCVISSIMAFATLRLTEIHRAKATRNEDGSWQLDTAVWKGDDYDLSVTFRPVSNKQICPTTWLASWFPRRSTDNQTKPLWWRGSRKKIASYEYLSKAVHMTMKGAGVQAKNSVTSIRKSSITKSIDQGASQQEVDRASRHKEGVGTVAVLYDMNLNDQLRERLTNFE
;
A
#
# COMPACT_ATOMS: atom_id res chain seq x y z
N GLN A 1 2.77 -21.29 -57.74
CA GLN A 1 3.59 -20.38 -56.91
C GLN A 1 2.69 -19.27 -56.41
N GLY A 2 2.49 -19.15 -55.09
CA GLY A 2 1.51 -18.20 -54.57
C GLY A 2 1.42 -18.18 -53.04
N PHE A 3 2.55 -18.04 -52.38
CA PHE A 3 2.63 -17.58 -51.00
C PHE A 3 3.70 -16.48 -51.00
N GLN A 4 3.35 -15.25 -50.60
CA GLN A 4 4.21 -14.39 -49.76
C GLN A 4 3.80 -12.91 -49.59
N GLU A 5 2.78 -12.35 -50.26
CA GLU A 5 2.54 -10.89 -50.09
C GLU A 5 1.77 -10.50 -48.80
N LYS A 6 0.91 -11.37 -48.25
CA LYS A 6 0.11 -11.03 -47.06
C LYS A 6 0.87 -11.08 -45.73
N GLU A 7 1.88 -11.95 -45.59
CA GLU A 7 2.67 -12.06 -44.35
C GLU A 7 3.77 -11.01 -44.22
N ILE A 8 4.37 -10.59 -45.34
CA ILE A 8 5.46 -9.59 -45.35
C ILE A 8 4.96 -8.23 -44.85
N ASN A 9 3.73 -7.84 -45.24
CA ASN A 9 3.13 -6.57 -44.81
C ASN A 9 2.86 -6.53 -43.29
N GLY A 10 2.41 -7.63 -42.69
CA GLY A 10 2.15 -7.71 -41.25
C GLY A 10 3.42 -7.58 -40.42
N PHE A 11 4.51 -8.22 -40.85
CA PHE A 11 5.81 -8.15 -40.15
C PHE A 11 6.47 -6.78 -40.29
N ALA A 12 6.45 -6.20 -41.51
CA ALA A 12 6.98 -4.87 -41.78
C ALA A 12 6.20 -3.78 -41.02
N LEU A 13 4.86 -3.84 -40.99
CA LEU A 13 4.05 -2.94 -40.17
C LEU A 13 4.40 -3.07 -38.69
N LYS A 14 4.55 -4.30 -38.17
CA LYS A 14 4.89 -4.54 -36.76
C LYS A 14 6.28 -3.99 -36.40
N GLN A 15 7.24 -4.07 -37.32
CA GLN A 15 8.57 -3.45 -37.21
C GLN A 15 8.49 -1.91 -37.22
N MET A 16 7.72 -1.33 -38.13
CA MET A 16 7.52 0.13 -38.21
C MET A 16 6.79 0.68 -36.98
N MET A 17 5.75 0.00 -36.50
CA MET A 17 5.05 0.34 -35.26
C MET A 17 5.97 0.25 -34.05
N LYS A 18 6.83 -0.78 -33.96
CA LYS A 18 7.85 -0.84 -32.90
C LYS A 18 8.79 0.36 -32.96
N LYS A 19 9.26 0.79 -34.14
CA LYS A 19 10.13 1.98 -34.29
C LYS A 19 9.42 3.27 -33.85
N LEU A 20 8.15 3.46 -34.23
CA LEU A 20 7.31 4.58 -33.77
C LEU A 20 7.11 4.55 -32.24
N GLN A 21 6.91 3.36 -31.65
CA GLN A 21 6.85 3.18 -30.20
C GLN A 21 8.20 3.47 -29.53
N TYR A 22 9.33 3.09 -30.14
CA TYR A 22 10.67 3.42 -29.64
C TYR A 22 10.92 4.93 -29.67
N ALA A 23 10.48 5.62 -30.71
CA ALA A 23 10.62 7.07 -30.85
C ALA A 23 9.75 7.85 -29.86
N THR A 24 8.60 7.30 -29.45
CA THR A 24 7.67 7.90 -28.48
C THR A 24 7.86 7.40 -27.05
N ARG A 25 8.81 6.48 -26.80
CA ARG A 25 9.10 5.98 -25.45
C ARG A 25 9.67 7.09 -24.58
N LYS A 26 8.91 7.48 -23.56
CA LYS A 26 9.45 8.27 -22.46
C LYS A 26 10.64 7.52 -21.85
N LYS A 27 11.82 8.13 -21.89
CA LYS A 27 12.98 7.64 -21.12
C LYS A 27 12.59 7.62 -19.65
N ARG A 28 12.49 6.43 -19.07
CA ARG A 28 12.34 6.27 -17.61
C ARG A 28 13.70 6.57 -17.01
N LYS A 29 13.83 7.71 -16.33
CA LYS A 29 14.96 7.98 -15.45
C LYS A 29 14.66 7.38 -14.09
N GLU A 30 15.67 6.85 -13.42
CA GLU A 30 15.54 6.50 -12.01
C GLU A 30 15.22 7.77 -11.22
N GLU A 31 14.14 7.73 -10.44
CA GLU A 31 13.79 8.83 -9.54
C GLU A 31 14.32 8.48 -8.15
N PRO A 32 15.16 9.34 -7.53
CA PRO A 32 15.58 9.11 -6.16
C PRO A 32 14.36 9.12 -5.24
N MET A 33 14.09 7.97 -4.62
CA MET A 33 13.02 7.78 -3.64
C MET A 33 13.53 8.16 -2.26
N TYR A 34 12.67 8.74 -1.41
CA TYR A 34 13.03 8.94 -0.02
C TYR A 34 13.06 7.60 0.71
N LYS A 35 13.89 7.50 1.76
CA LYS A 35 13.92 6.30 2.61
C LYS A 35 12.61 6.20 3.39
N LEU A 36 11.95 5.03 3.35
CA LEU A 36 10.71 4.78 4.09
C LEU A 36 10.87 5.08 5.59
N ASP A 37 12.09 4.94 6.13
CA ASP A 37 12.42 5.17 7.54
C ASP A 37 12.03 6.56 8.04
N ILE A 38 12.09 7.59 7.20
CA ILE A 38 11.69 8.95 7.66
C ILE A 38 10.20 9.00 8.01
N LEU A 39 9.37 8.27 7.24
CA LEU A 39 7.93 8.17 7.48
C LEU A 39 7.64 7.27 8.69
N LEU A 40 8.35 6.13 8.80
CA LEU A 40 8.18 5.21 9.93
C LEU A 40 8.66 5.83 11.25
N ARG A 41 9.79 6.55 11.26
CA ARG A 41 10.28 7.29 12.44
C ARG A 41 9.32 8.41 12.83
N TYR A 42 8.74 9.14 11.88
CA TYR A 42 7.70 10.12 12.18
C TYR A 42 6.47 9.46 12.82
N THR A 43 5.99 8.35 12.22
CA THR A 43 4.86 7.58 12.75
C THR A 43 5.17 7.06 14.15
N GLN A 44 6.37 6.52 14.36
CA GLN A 44 6.87 6.10 15.66
C GLN A 44 6.86 7.25 16.68
N GLY A 45 7.36 8.42 16.30
CA GLY A 45 7.34 9.62 17.14
C GLY A 45 5.93 10.05 17.53
N LYS A 46 4.94 9.85 16.65
CA LYS A 46 3.52 10.14 16.91
C LYS A 46 2.87 9.18 17.92
N PHE A 47 3.44 8.00 18.11
CA PHE A 47 2.88 6.97 18.98
C PHE A 47 2.80 7.41 20.45
N GLY A 48 3.81 8.14 20.95
CA GLY A 48 3.86 8.57 22.37
C GLY A 48 2.71 9.49 22.82
N TYR A 49 2.03 10.12 21.87
CA TYR A 49 0.90 11.00 22.11
C TYR A 49 -0.30 10.64 21.23
N ILE A 50 -0.46 9.34 20.95
CA ILE A 50 -1.53 8.78 20.13
C ILE A 50 -2.92 9.22 20.60
N GLU A 51 -3.15 9.32 21.91
CA GLU A 51 -4.39 9.81 22.54
C GLU A 51 -4.72 11.27 22.25
N GLN A 52 -3.71 12.08 21.95
CA GLN A 52 -3.86 13.51 21.69
C GLN A 52 -3.98 13.83 20.18
N LEU A 53 -3.74 12.85 19.31
CA LEU A 53 -3.82 13.05 17.87
C LEU A 53 -5.25 13.41 17.43
N GLY A 54 -5.36 14.47 16.63
CA GLY A 54 -6.60 14.82 15.97
C GLY A 54 -7.05 13.73 14.99
N GLU A 55 -8.36 13.66 14.72
CA GLU A 55 -8.97 12.62 13.86
C GLU A 55 -8.24 12.45 12.52
N GLN A 56 -7.81 13.56 11.89
CA GLN A 56 -7.15 13.52 10.59
C GLN A 56 -5.68 13.07 10.69
N GLU A 57 -4.96 13.50 11.73
CA GLU A 57 -3.56 13.08 11.94
C GLU A 57 -3.47 11.59 12.31
N HIS A 58 -4.40 11.13 13.16
CA HIS A 58 -4.50 9.72 13.55
C HIS A 58 -4.77 8.85 12.31
N ASN A 59 -5.77 9.21 11.50
CA ASN A 59 -6.03 8.55 10.21
C ASN A 59 -4.80 8.55 9.29
N GLY A 60 -4.08 9.67 9.22
CA GLY A 60 -2.84 9.78 8.44
C GLY A 60 -1.78 8.78 8.88
N CYS A 61 -1.58 8.59 10.19
CA CYS A 61 -0.62 7.62 10.74
C CYS A 61 -1.05 6.18 10.48
N VAL A 62 -2.33 5.85 10.72
CA VAL A 62 -2.90 4.51 10.48
C VAL A 62 -2.76 4.11 9.03
N ILE A 63 -3.18 4.97 8.10
CA ILE A 63 -3.10 4.68 6.67
C ILE A 63 -1.65 4.58 6.21
N SER A 64 -0.76 5.45 6.67
CA SER A 64 0.66 5.39 6.31
C SER A 64 1.29 4.08 6.77
N SER A 65 0.95 3.61 7.98
CA SER A 65 1.37 2.30 8.48
C SER A 65 0.81 1.16 7.60
N ILE A 66 -0.50 1.12 7.32
CA ILE A 66 -1.10 0.10 6.44
C ILE A 66 -0.43 0.09 5.06
N MET A 67 -0.22 1.26 4.45
CA MET A 67 0.43 1.40 3.15
C MET A 67 1.88 0.91 3.17
N ALA A 68 2.63 1.22 4.23
CA ALA A 68 4.01 0.79 4.37
C ALA A 68 4.14 -0.73 4.51
N PHE A 69 3.24 -1.39 5.26
CA PHE A 69 3.35 -2.81 5.60
C PHE A 69 2.54 -3.77 4.72
N ALA A 70 1.59 -3.29 3.90
CA ALA A 70 0.83 -4.13 2.97
C ALA A 70 0.97 -3.71 1.51
N THR A 71 1.75 -2.66 1.22
CA THR A 71 1.92 -2.06 -0.11
C THR A 71 0.59 -1.72 -0.80
N LEU A 72 -0.50 -1.58 -0.06
CA LEU A 72 -1.83 -1.28 -0.62
C LEU A 72 -1.90 0.12 -1.19
N ARG A 73 -2.74 0.32 -2.21
CA ARG A 73 -3.10 1.64 -2.71
C ARG A 73 -4.08 2.32 -1.76
N LEU A 74 -4.06 3.65 -1.73
CA LEU A 74 -5.03 4.41 -0.94
C LEU A 74 -6.49 4.08 -1.32
N THR A 75 -6.76 3.80 -2.61
CA THR A 75 -8.10 3.42 -3.08
C THR A 75 -8.56 2.07 -2.51
N GLU A 76 -7.65 1.11 -2.39
CA GLU A 76 -7.91 -0.20 -1.78
C GLU A 76 -8.17 -0.01 -0.27
N ILE A 77 -7.34 0.80 0.40
CA ILE A 77 -7.50 1.10 1.83
C ILE A 77 -8.80 1.85 2.10
N HIS A 78 -9.16 2.84 1.30
CA HIS A 78 -10.38 3.65 1.45
C HIS A 78 -11.66 2.80 1.44
N ARG A 79 -11.68 1.73 0.64
CA ARG A 79 -12.82 0.81 0.52
C ARG A 79 -12.79 -0.33 1.53
N ALA A 80 -11.69 -0.47 2.26
CA ALA A 80 -11.48 -1.64 3.09
C ALA A 80 -12.39 -1.70 4.31
N LYS A 81 -12.70 -2.93 4.73
CA LYS A 81 -13.23 -3.27 6.05
C LYS A 81 -12.08 -3.84 6.89
N ALA A 82 -12.09 -3.54 8.19
CA ALA A 82 -11.12 -4.12 9.13
C ALA A 82 -11.84 -4.93 10.20
N THR A 83 -11.33 -6.12 10.47
CA THR A 83 -11.83 -7.03 11.50
C THR A 83 -10.67 -7.37 12.43
N ARG A 84 -10.90 -7.30 13.73
CA ARG A 84 -9.93 -7.74 14.74
C ARG A 84 -10.18 -9.21 15.07
N ASN A 85 -9.13 -10.01 15.02
CA ASN A 85 -9.16 -11.41 15.37
C ASN A 85 -8.83 -11.61 16.86
N GLU A 86 -9.18 -12.78 17.41
CA GLU A 86 -8.96 -13.11 18.83
C GLU A 86 -7.47 -13.15 19.21
N ASP A 87 -6.60 -13.54 18.28
CA ASP A 87 -5.14 -13.58 18.44
C ASP A 87 -4.48 -12.19 18.40
N GLY A 88 -5.26 -11.12 18.28
CA GLY A 88 -4.78 -9.75 18.17
C GLY A 88 -4.31 -9.35 16.76
N SER A 89 -4.38 -10.26 15.78
CA SER A 89 -4.18 -9.90 14.37
C SER A 89 -5.37 -9.10 13.84
N TRP A 90 -5.14 -8.40 12.73
CA TRP A 90 -6.16 -7.61 12.04
C TRP A 90 -6.29 -8.05 10.60
N GLN A 91 -7.49 -8.39 10.17
CA GLN A 91 -7.79 -8.65 8.77
C GLN A 91 -8.34 -7.41 8.09
N LEU A 92 -7.82 -7.09 6.91
CA LEU A 92 -8.23 -5.98 6.08
C LEU A 92 -8.76 -6.52 4.75
N ASP A 93 -10.06 -6.45 4.54
CA ASP A 93 -10.75 -6.96 3.35
C ASP A 93 -11.08 -5.81 2.40
N THR A 94 -10.68 -5.91 1.15
CA THR A 94 -10.87 -4.86 0.12
C THR A 94 -10.98 -5.45 -1.27
N ALA A 95 -11.63 -4.75 -2.19
CA ALA A 95 -11.70 -5.15 -3.60
C ALA A 95 -10.53 -4.53 -4.38
N VAL A 96 -9.82 -5.35 -5.17
CA VAL A 96 -8.75 -4.92 -6.09
C VAL A 96 -9.29 -4.83 -7.51
N TRP A 97 -9.28 -3.61 -8.04
CA TRP A 97 -9.80 -3.33 -9.37
C TRP A 97 -8.63 -3.33 -10.35
N LYS A 98 -8.24 -4.52 -10.83
CA LYS A 98 -7.23 -4.68 -11.90
C LYS A 98 -7.50 -5.97 -12.68
N GLY A 99 -8.01 -5.83 -13.90
CA GLY A 99 -8.25 -6.95 -14.82
C GLY A 99 -9.52 -7.72 -14.44
N ASP A 100 -9.40 -8.60 -13.44
CA ASP A 100 -10.40 -9.63 -13.12
C ASP A 100 -11.18 -9.34 -11.82
N ASP A 101 -11.17 -8.09 -11.33
CA ASP A 101 -11.90 -7.60 -10.13
C ASP A 101 -12.10 -8.67 -9.02
N TYR A 102 -11.11 -8.81 -8.13
CA TYR A 102 -11.14 -9.81 -7.06
C TYR A 102 -11.13 -9.17 -5.67
N ASP A 103 -11.72 -9.88 -4.70
CA ASP A 103 -11.61 -9.55 -3.29
C ASP A 103 -10.25 -9.98 -2.73
N LEU A 104 -9.65 -9.10 -1.93
CA LEU A 104 -8.35 -9.26 -1.32
C LEU A 104 -8.50 -9.13 0.20
N SER A 105 -8.01 -10.15 0.90
CA SER A 105 -7.84 -10.13 2.34
C SER A 105 -6.37 -10.02 2.70
N VAL A 106 -6.04 -9.05 3.55
CA VAL A 106 -4.69 -8.88 4.11
C VAL A 106 -4.76 -9.05 5.61
N THR A 107 -4.13 -10.09 6.17
CA THR A 107 -3.96 -10.22 7.62
C THR A 107 -2.70 -9.49 8.05
N PHE A 108 -2.77 -8.68 9.10
CA PHE A 108 -1.64 -8.09 9.81
C PHE A 108 -1.47 -8.82 11.14
N ARG A 109 -0.34 -9.49 11.33
CA ARG A 109 0.08 -9.96 12.66
C ARG A 109 0.89 -8.87 13.37
N PRO A 110 0.90 -8.84 14.72
CA PRO A 110 1.81 -7.97 15.45
C PRO A 110 3.26 -8.16 15.01
N VAL A 111 3.99 -7.06 14.86
CA VAL A 111 5.44 -7.04 14.61
C VAL A 111 6.18 -6.54 15.85
N SER A 112 7.50 -6.75 15.94
CA SER A 112 8.27 -6.37 17.13
C SER A 112 8.13 -4.90 17.51
N ASN A 113 8.26 -3.99 16.54
CA ASN A 113 8.09 -2.55 16.77
C ASN A 113 6.61 -2.15 16.75
N LYS A 114 5.98 -2.22 17.92
CA LYS A 114 4.57 -1.84 18.13
C LYS A 114 4.25 -0.40 17.75
N GLN A 115 5.22 0.52 17.83
CA GLN A 115 5.01 1.95 17.63
C GLN A 115 4.72 2.31 16.16
N ILE A 116 5.04 1.43 15.23
CA ILE A 116 4.76 1.56 13.80
C ILE A 116 3.84 0.45 13.28
N CYS A 117 3.50 -0.52 14.13
CA CYS A 117 2.77 -1.72 13.74
C CYS A 117 1.33 -1.38 13.31
N PRO A 118 0.88 -1.85 12.13
CA PRO A 118 -0.48 -1.62 11.66
C PRO A 118 -1.54 -2.11 12.65
N THR A 119 -1.31 -3.23 13.35
CA THR A 119 -2.27 -3.77 14.34
C THR A 119 -2.48 -2.82 15.51
N THR A 120 -1.41 -2.15 15.95
CA THR A 120 -1.47 -1.21 17.09
C THR A 120 -2.16 0.08 16.68
N TRP A 121 -1.84 0.62 15.50
CA TRP A 121 -2.53 1.80 14.94
C TRP A 121 -4.00 1.54 14.60
N LEU A 122 -4.33 0.36 14.06
CA LEU A 122 -5.73 -0.03 13.85
C LEU A 122 -6.47 -0.14 15.18
N ALA A 123 -5.87 -0.76 16.19
CA ALA A 123 -6.47 -0.88 17.51
C ALA A 123 -6.69 0.46 18.21
N SER A 124 -5.83 1.46 17.99
CA SER A 124 -6.02 2.82 18.55
C SER A 124 -7.10 3.62 17.80
N TRP A 125 -7.25 3.40 16.49
CA TRP A 125 -8.24 4.09 15.68
C TRP A 125 -9.64 3.50 15.83
N PHE A 126 -9.75 2.17 15.90
CA PHE A 126 -11.02 1.47 15.83
C PHE A 126 -12.05 1.99 16.87
N PRO A 127 -11.73 2.11 18.17
CA PRO A 127 -12.69 2.65 19.16
C PRO A 127 -13.06 4.13 18.91
N ARG A 128 -12.18 4.92 18.27
CA ARG A 128 -12.40 6.36 18.05
C ARG A 128 -13.37 6.68 16.93
N ARG A 129 -13.53 5.76 15.96
CA ARG A 129 -14.45 5.99 14.85
C ARG A 129 -15.86 6.19 15.40
N SER A 130 -16.31 5.37 16.34
CA SER A 130 -17.64 5.43 16.96
C SER A 130 -17.60 4.79 18.35
N THR A 131 -17.98 5.56 19.36
CA THR A 131 -18.07 5.11 20.77
C THR A 131 -19.31 4.26 21.03
N ASP A 132 -20.29 4.29 20.12
CA ASP A 132 -21.64 3.74 20.28
C ASP A 132 -21.97 2.60 19.30
N ASN A 133 -21.24 2.45 18.20
CA ASN A 133 -21.61 1.52 17.14
C ASN A 133 -20.41 0.91 16.38
N GLN A 134 -20.12 -0.36 16.68
CA GLN A 134 -19.05 -1.12 16.02
C GLN A 134 -19.35 -1.48 14.55
N THR A 135 -20.60 -1.33 14.08
CA THR A 135 -20.96 -1.59 12.67
C THR A 135 -20.53 -0.46 11.72
N LYS A 136 -20.03 0.66 12.26
CA LYS A 136 -19.60 1.79 11.43
C LYS A 136 -18.39 1.43 10.56
N PRO A 137 -18.33 1.92 9.31
CA PRO A 137 -17.20 1.71 8.40
C PRO A 137 -15.86 2.09 9.03
N LEU A 138 -14.78 1.47 8.54
CA LEU A 138 -13.42 1.68 9.05
C LEU A 138 -13.05 3.16 9.16
N TRP A 139 -13.37 3.96 8.13
CA TRP A 139 -13.04 5.38 8.07
C TRP A 139 -14.19 6.30 8.50
N TRP A 140 -15.03 5.85 9.43
CA TRP A 140 -16.10 6.67 9.97
C TRP A 140 -15.54 7.80 10.86
N ARG A 141 -16.03 9.02 10.64
CA ARG A 141 -15.60 10.22 11.33
C ARG A 141 -16.62 10.60 12.39
N GLY A 142 -16.33 10.27 13.64
CA GLY A 142 -17.20 10.60 14.78
C GLY A 142 -17.56 12.08 14.82
N SER A 143 -16.58 12.95 14.57
CA SER A 143 -16.76 14.42 14.60
C SER A 143 -17.74 14.96 13.56
N ARG A 144 -17.89 14.28 12.42
CA ARG A 144 -18.76 14.70 11.30
C ARG A 144 -19.94 13.78 11.06
N LYS A 145 -20.07 12.70 11.85
CA LYS A 145 -21.08 11.65 11.71
C LYS A 145 -21.22 11.15 10.26
N LYS A 146 -20.10 10.96 9.57
CA LYS A 146 -20.07 10.47 8.18
C LYS A 146 -18.79 9.70 7.86
N ILE A 147 -18.82 8.90 6.80
CA ILE A 147 -17.61 8.26 6.28
C ILE A 147 -16.63 9.30 5.71
N ALA A 148 -15.34 9.08 5.91
CA ALA A 148 -14.30 9.87 5.28
C ALA A 148 -14.30 9.70 3.76
N SER A 149 -14.13 10.81 3.03
CA SER A 149 -13.92 10.76 1.59
C SER A 149 -12.47 10.36 1.27
N TYR A 150 -12.26 9.90 0.04
CA TYR A 150 -10.92 9.58 -0.46
C TYR A 150 -9.97 10.79 -0.34
N GLU A 151 -10.44 11.98 -0.68
CA GLU A 151 -9.67 13.23 -0.62
C GLU A 151 -9.27 13.57 0.81
N TYR A 152 -10.15 13.33 1.78
CA TYR A 152 -9.85 13.55 3.19
C TYR A 152 -8.72 12.62 3.67
N LEU A 153 -8.80 11.33 3.33
CA LEU A 153 -7.76 10.36 3.67
C LEU A 153 -6.44 10.65 2.92
N SER A 154 -6.52 11.07 1.66
CA SER A 154 -5.34 11.50 0.88
C SER A 154 -4.65 12.70 1.54
N LYS A 155 -5.42 13.71 1.97
CA LYS A 155 -4.90 14.85 2.74
C LYS A 155 -4.29 14.40 4.07
N ALA A 156 -4.91 13.46 4.78
CA ALA A 156 -4.40 12.90 6.02
C ALA A 156 -3.01 12.27 5.83
N VAL A 157 -2.84 11.44 4.80
CA VAL A 157 -1.54 10.83 4.46
C VAL A 157 -0.52 11.90 4.06
N HIS A 158 -0.91 12.89 3.26
CA HIS A 158 -0.03 13.99 2.88
C HIS A 158 0.45 14.82 4.08
N MET A 159 -0.38 15.01 5.11
CA MET A 159 0.06 15.66 6.35
C MET A 159 1.12 14.83 7.08
N THR A 160 0.95 13.51 7.17
CA THR A 160 1.97 12.60 7.73
C THR A 160 3.27 12.67 6.93
N MET A 161 3.19 12.59 5.60
CA MET A 161 4.35 12.72 4.72
C MET A 161 5.07 14.06 4.90
N LYS A 162 4.32 15.17 4.94
CA LYS A 162 4.87 16.51 5.16
C LYS A 162 5.55 16.61 6.53
N GLY A 163 4.92 16.09 7.58
CA GLY A 163 5.48 16.07 8.93
C GLY A 163 6.77 15.24 9.03
N ALA A 164 6.88 14.19 8.23
CA ALA A 164 8.10 13.37 8.10
C ALA A 164 9.20 14.01 7.24
N GLY A 165 8.98 15.20 6.67
CA GLY A 165 9.95 15.87 5.79
C GLY A 165 9.98 15.33 4.36
N VAL A 166 8.97 14.55 3.94
CA VAL A 166 8.88 14.07 2.55
C VAL A 166 8.59 15.25 1.63
N GLN A 167 9.40 15.41 0.58
CA GLN A 167 9.22 16.50 -0.40
C GLN A 167 7.84 16.45 -1.06
N ALA A 168 7.20 17.61 -1.25
CA ALA A 168 5.84 17.75 -1.76
C ALA A 168 5.60 17.16 -3.17
N LYS A 169 6.66 16.97 -3.96
CA LYS A 169 6.58 16.30 -5.28
C LYS A 169 6.16 14.83 -5.19
N ASN A 170 6.30 14.21 -4.01
CA ASN A 170 5.95 12.82 -3.79
C ASN A 170 4.45 12.66 -3.55
N SER A 171 3.82 11.74 -4.28
CA SER A 171 2.43 11.37 -4.07
C SER A 171 2.27 10.31 -2.98
N VAL A 172 1.05 10.07 -2.50
CA VAL A 172 0.75 8.96 -1.57
C VAL A 172 1.27 7.60 -2.09
N THR A 173 1.24 7.37 -3.40
CA THR A 173 1.76 6.15 -4.05
C THR A 173 3.27 5.96 -3.85
N SER A 174 4.03 7.02 -3.54
CA SER A 174 5.46 6.93 -3.24
C SER A 174 5.75 6.12 -1.97
N ILE A 175 4.82 6.05 -1.00
CA ILE A 175 4.97 5.25 0.22
C ILE A 175 5.15 3.78 -0.16
N ARG A 176 4.28 3.30 -1.06
CA ARG A 176 4.36 1.94 -1.61
C ARG A 176 5.69 1.69 -2.32
N LYS A 177 6.15 2.64 -3.14
CA LYS A 177 7.44 2.52 -3.84
C LYS A 177 8.62 2.45 -2.84
N SER A 178 8.59 3.28 -1.81
CA SER A 178 9.61 3.33 -0.75
C SER A 178 9.61 2.05 0.09
N SER A 179 8.43 1.47 0.37
CA SER A 179 8.28 0.18 1.03
C SER A 179 8.88 -0.98 0.24
N ILE A 180 8.62 -1.03 -1.06
CA ILE A 180 9.22 -2.02 -1.96
C ILE A 180 10.75 -1.86 -2.00
N THR A 181 11.24 -0.62 -2.13
CA THR A 181 12.68 -0.32 -2.18
C THR A 181 13.36 -0.77 -0.88
N LYS A 182 12.82 -0.37 0.28
CA LYS A 182 13.34 -0.79 1.59
C LYS A 182 13.35 -2.31 1.74
N SER A 183 12.30 -2.99 1.28
CA SER A 183 12.25 -4.46 1.32
C SER A 183 13.41 -5.10 0.56
N ILE A 184 13.71 -4.59 -0.64
CA ILE A 184 14.84 -5.04 -1.46
C ILE A 184 16.17 -4.76 -0.75
N ASP A 185 16.34 -3.56 -0.20
CA ASP A 185 17.54 -3.17 0.54
C ASP A 185 17.78 -4.07 1.77
N GLN A 186 16.72 -4.59 2.37
CA GLN A 186 16.73 -5.55 3.49
C GLN A 186 16.79 -7.02 3.03
N GLY A 187 17.20 -7.27 1.79
CA GLY A 187 17.46 -8.61 1.26
C GLY A 187 16.19 -9.43 0.99
N ALA A 188 15.04 -8.80 0.77
CA ALA A 188 13.87 -9.52 0.27
C ALA A 188 14.13 -10.05 -1.14
N SER A 189 13.78 -11.31 -1.37
CA SER A 189 13.83 -11.91 -2.70
C SER A 189 12.84 -11.24 -3.65
N GLN A 190 13.12 -11.30 -4.96
CA GLN A 190 12.20 -10.80 -5.98
C GLN A 190 10.82 -11.47 -5.87
N GLN A 191 10.77 -12.75 -5.48
CA GLN A 191 9.51 -13.48 -5.28
C GLN A 191 8.69 -12.90 -4.12
N GLU A 192 9.31 -12.61 -2.98
CA GLU A 192 8.65 -11.96 -1.83
C GLU A 192 8.14 -10.56 -2.19
N VAL A 193 8.94 -9.79 -2.92
CA VAL A 193 8.57 -8.44 -3.37
C VAL A 193 7.43 -8.48 -4.39
N ASP A 194 7.49 -9.36 -5.39
CA ASP A 194 6.46 -9.50 -6.42
C ASP A 194 5.14 -9.97 -5.80
N ARG A 195 5.20 -10.87 -4.82
CA ARG A 195 4.06 -11.32 -4.01
C ARG A 195 3.45 -10.18 -3.21
N ALA A 196 4.25 -9.50 -2.37
CA ALA A 196 3.75 -8.44 -1.51
C ALA A 196 3.17 -7.27 -2.32
N SER A 197 3.82 -6.92 -3.42
CA SER A 197 3.41 -5.82 -4.29
C SER A 197 2.30 -6.20 -5.28
N ARG A 198 2.16 -7.47 -5.69
CA ARG A 198 1.20 -7.93 -6.71
C ARG A 198 1.46 -7.29 -8.08
N HIS A 199 2.73 -7.20 -8.50
CA HIS A 199 3.12 -6.47 -9.73
C HIS A 199 2.86 -7.23 -11.05
N LYS A 200 2.62 -8.56 -11.06
CA LYS A 200 2.43 -9.38 -12.27
C LYS A 200 1.16 -10.24 -12.21
N GLU A 201 0.39 -10.35 -13.31
CA GLU A 201 -0.89 -11.07 -13.35
C GLU A 201 -0.78 -12.57 -12.99
N GLY A 202 0.31 -13.24 -13.41
CA GLY A 202 0.58 -14.64 -13.01
C GLY A 202 0.85 -14.86 -11.51
N VAL A 203 1.02 -13.78 -10.73
CA VAL A 203 1.18 -13.83 -9.27
C VAL A 203 -0.18 -13.85 -8.57
N GLY A 204 -1.27 -13.49 -9.27
CA GLY A 204 -2.63 -13.57 -8.75
C GLY A 204 -3.03 -15.00 -8.41
N THR A 205 -2.77 -15.97 -9.30
CA THR A 205 -3.07 -17.38 -9.06
C THR A 205 -2.26 -17.98 -7.91
N VAL A 206 -0.98 -17.64 -7.79
CA VAL A 206 -0.13 -18.11 -6.68
C VAL A 206 -0.57 -17.49 -5.35
N ALA A 207 -0.84 -16.18 -5.35
CA ALA A 207 -1.33 -15.46 -4.17
C ALA A 207 -2.70 -15.97 -3.68
N VAL A 208 -3.60 -16.32 -4.60
CA VAL A 208 -4.97 -16.78 -4.29
C VAL A 208 -5.00 -18.27 -3.92
N LEU A 209 -4.23 -19.13 -4.57
CA LEU A 209 -4.34 -20.59 -4.38
C LEU A 209 -3.35 -21.19 -3.38
N TYR A 210 -2.22 -20.54 -3.10
CA TYR A 210 -1.14 -21.15 -2.31
C TYR A 210 -0.60 -20.29 -1.17
N ASP A 211 -1.04 -19.03 -1.03
CA ASP A 211 -0.27 -18.01 -0.30
C ASP A 211 -1.10 -17.25 0.75
N MET A 212 -1.69 -18.02 1.66
CA MET A 212 -2.63 -17.48 2.65
C MET A 212 -2.03 -16.56 3.72
N ASN A 213 -0.69 -16.41 3.91
CA ASN A 213 -0.16 -15.47 4.93
C ASN A 213 1.39 -15.28 5.08
N LEU A 214 2.21 -15.29 4.01
CA LEU A 214 3.69 -15.34 4.15
C LEU A 214 4.45 -14.00 4.18
N ASN A 215 3.78 -12.84 4.27
CA ASN A 215 4.47 -11.54 4.28
C ASN A 215 4.95 -11.07 5.67
N ASP A 216 4.81 -11.90 6.70
CA ASP A 216 5.14 -11.48 8.07
C ASP A 216 6.65 -11.28 8.27
N GLN A 217 7.49 -12.13 7.70
CA GLN A 217 8.94 -11.91 7.73
C GLN A 217 9.34 -10.62 7.03
N LEU A 218 8.73 -10.32 5.88
CA LEU A 218 8.96 -9.07 5.15
C LEU A 218 8.56 -7.86 6.00
N ARG A 219 7.38 -7.91 6.61
CA ARG A 219 6.87 -6.86 7.51
C ARG A 219 7.76 -6.68 8.73
N GLU A 220 8.27 -7.77 9.29
CA GLU A 220 9.18 -7.73 10.42
C GLU A 220 10.49 -7.02 10.03
N ARG A 221 11.05 -7.32 8.85
CA ARG A 221 12.24 -6.60 8.34
C ARG A 221 12.01 -5.10 8.23
N LEU A 222 10.82 -4.66 7.78
CA LEU A 222 10.49 -3.23 7.67
C LEU A 222 10.55 -2.49 9.00
N THR A 223 10.49 -3.19 10.13
CA THR A 223 10.62 -2.58 11.46
C THR A 223 12.04 -2.18 11.83
N ASN A 224 13.05 -2.76 11.16
CA ASN A 224 14.44 -2.40 11.38
C ASN A 224 14.79 -1.10 10.65
N PHE A 225 15.44 -0.14 11.32
CA PHE A 225 15.88 1.13 10.76
C PHE A 225 17.39 1.23 10.58
N GLU A 226 18.12 0.15 10.86
CA GLU A 226 19.56 0.01 10.65
C GLU A 226 19.88 -0.38 9.20
#